data_AF-A0A955EZY9-F1
#
_entry.id   AF-A0A955EZY9-F1
#
_cell.length_a   1.000
_cell.length_b   1.000
_cell.length_c   1.000
_cell.angle_alpha   90.00
_cell.angle_beta   90.00
_cell.angle_gamma   90.00
#
_symmetry.space_group_name_H-M   'P 1'
#
loop_
_entity.id
_entity.type
_entity.pdbx_description
1 polymer ?
#
loop_
_entity_poly.entity_id
_entity_poly.type
_entity_poly.pdbx_seq_one_letter_code
_entity_poly.pdbx_strand_id
1 'polypeptide(L)'
;SCPCGVATQDPCGSRCLNVEDKEGRVAKYHANAIKAFLDVVAAMGLEHPDQLEPRHVLRRLPGGKILPLDRIFPFVETGSLLSGDAPEALAESWASASAERFHD
;
A
#
# COMPACT_ATOMS: atom_id res chain seq x y z
N SER A 1 9.00 -1.88 -28.66
CA SER A 1 10.36 -1.32 -28.55
C SER A 1 10.41 -0.42 -27.33
N CYS A 2 11.27 -0.70 -26.34
CA CYS A 2 11.51 0.17 -25.19
C CYS A 2 12.83 0.92 -25.40
N PRO A 3 12.79 2.24 -25.68
CA PRO A 3 13.99 2.99 -26.09
C PRO A 3 15.03 3.10 -24.97
N CYS A 4 14.61 3.08 -23.70
CA CYS A 4 15.50 3.18 -22.54
C CYS A 4 16.01 1.83 -22.03
N GLY A 5 15.67 0.73 -22.72
CA GLY A 5 16.14 -0.62 -22.39
C GLY A 5 15.60 -1.23 -21.10
N VAL A 6 14.65 -0.58 -20.42
CA VAL A 6 14.14 -1.03 -19.10
C VAL A 6 13.11 -2.16 -19.25
N ALA A 7 12.10 -1.96 -20.10
CA ALA A 7 11.01 -2.91 -20.31
C ALA A 7 11.15 -3.58 -21.68
N THR A 8 12.27 -4.29 -21.90
CA THR A 8 12.55 -5.01 -23.14
C THR A 8 12.98 -6.44 -22.87
N GLN A 9 12.55 -7.37 -23.72
CA GLN A 9 13.06 -8.75 -23.77
C GLN A 9 14.12 -8.93 -24.87
N ASP A 10 14.32 -7.92 -25.72
CA ASP A 10 15.36 -7.91 -26.75
C ASP A 10 16.74 -7.63 -26.12
N PRO A 11 17.73 -8.55 -26.26
CA PRO A 11 19.09 -8.38 -25.75
C PRO A 11 19.77 -7.10 -26.25
N CYS A 12 19.51 -6.68 -27.49
CA CYS A 12 20.07 -5.45 -28.04
C CYS A 12 19.48 -4.22 -27.34
N GLY A 13 18.17 -4.21 -27.08
CA GLY A 13 17.49 -3.13 -26.37
C GLY A 13 17.99 -2.93 -24.93
N SER A 14 18.39 -4.00 -24.24
CA SER A 14 18.90 -3.91 -22.86
C SER A 14 20.21 -3.10 -22.75
N ARG A 15 21.01 -3.02 -23.82
CA ARG A 15 22.27 -2.25 -23.86
C ARG A 15 22.06 -0.73 -23.76
N CYS A 16 20.83 -0.26 -24.01
CA CYS A 16 20.48 1.15 -23.82
C CYS A 16 20.29 1.53 -22.32
N LEU A 17 20.34 0.56 -21.41
CA LEU A 17 20.26 0.79 -19.97
C LEU A 17 21.63 1.20 -19.41
N ASN A 18 21.80 2.47 -19.06
CA ASN A 18 22.93 2.92 -18.26
C ASN A 18 22.60 2.77 -16.76
N VAL A 19 23.24 1.80 -16.09
CA VAL A 19 23.01 1.51 -14.67
C VAL A 19 23.68 2.56 -13.78
N GLU A 20 24.92 2.95 -14.08
CA GLU A 20 25.72 3.91 -13.31
C GLU A 20 25.05 5.31 -13.25
N ASP A 21 24.38 5.74 -14.32
CA ASP A 21 23.57 6.97 -14.29
C ASP A 21 22.31 6.79 -13.43
N LYS A 22 21.62 5.66 -13.57
CA LYS A 22 20.30 5.45 -12.99
C LYS A 22 20.33 5.12 -11.50
N GLU A 23 21.39 4.47 -11.00
CA GLU A 23 21.49 4.09 -9.59
C GLU A 23 21.38 5.32 -8.67
N GLY A 24 22.13 6.39 -8.96
CA GLY A 24 22.10 7.62 -8.16
C GLY A 24 20.76 8.34 -8.25
N ARG A 25 20.08 8.25 -9.39
CA ARG A 25 18.75 8.82 -9.59
C ARG A 25 17.68 8.06 -8.82
N VAL A 26 17.75 6.72 -8.81
CA VAL A 26 16.85 5.87 -8.02
C VAL A 26 17.05 6.12 -6.52
N ALA A 27 18.29 6.20 -6.05
CA ALA A 27 18.59 6.52 -4.66
C ALA A 27 18.01 7.88 -4.24
N LYS A 28 18.21 8.93 -5.06
CA LYS A 28 17.64 10.26 -4.82
C LYS A 28 16.12 10.26 -4.85
N TYR A 29 15.52 9.55 -5.81
CA TYR A 29 14.07 9.43 -5.91
C TYR A 29 13.47 8.79 -4.64
N HIS A 30 14.05 7.68 -4.17
CA HIS A 30 13.59 7.01 -2.96
C HIS A 30 13.75 7.89 -1.71
N ALA A 31 14.91 8.53 -1.54
CA ALA A 31 15.15 9.44 -0.41
C ALA A 31 14.15 10.62 -0.41
N ASN A 32 13.86 11.19 -1.58
CA ASN A 32 12.89 12.27 -1.70
C ASN A 32 11.45 11.77 -1.46
N ALA A 33 11.11 10.56 -1.88
CA ALA A 33 9.80 9.96 -1.62
C ALA A 33 9.58 9.73 -0.11
N ILE A 34 10.57 9.18 0.59
CA ILE A 34 10.55 9.02 2.06
C ILE A 34 10.38 10.38 2.72
N LYS A 35 11.18 11.38 2.33
CA LYS A 35 11.10 12.73 2.90
C LYS A 35 9.69 13.33 2.71
N ALA A 36 9.17 13.32 1.49
CA ALA A 36 7.85 13.87 1.19
C ALA A 36 6.74 13.13 1.96
N PHE A 37 6.86 11.82 2.13
CA PHE A 37 5.94 11.05 2.96
C PHE A 37 5.98 11.48 4.43
N LEU A 38 7.18 11.64 5.01
CA LEU A 38 7.36 12.09 6.39
C LEU A 38 6.89 13.53 6.60
N ASP A 39 7.07 14.42 5.61
CA ASP A 39 6.55 15.79 5.67
C ASP A 39 5.01 15.78 5.77
N VAL A 40 4.33 14.87 5.05
CA VAL A 40 2.87 14.69 5.15
C VAL A 40 2.48 14.13 6.52
N VAL A 41 3.18 13.12 7.03
CA VAL A 41 2.94 12.53 8.36
C VAL A 41 3.07 13.60 9.45
N ALA A 42 4.12 14.42 9.40
CA ALA A 42 4.33 15.52 10.32
C ALA A 42 3.23 16.60 10.22
N ALA A 43 2.78 16.92 9.00
CA ALA A 43 1.68 17.86 8.78
C ALA A 43 0.34 17.36 9.36
N MET A 44 0.19 16.05 9.55
CA MET A 44 -0.96 15.44 10.21
C MET A 44 -0.84 15.48 11.75
N GLY A 45 0.25 16.02 12.29
CA GLY A 45 0.52 16.10 13.73
C GLY A 45 1.06 14.82 14.34
N LEU A 46 1.60 13.91 13.51
CA LEU A 46 2.18 12.65 13.97
C LEU A 46 3.71 12.74 14.02
N GLU A 47 4.31 12.11 15.03
CA GLU A 47 5.76 12.08 15.23
C GLU A 47 6.41 10.93 14.44
N HIS A 48 5.67 9.85 14.18
CA HIS A 48 6.15 8.67 13.48
C HIS A 48 5.06 8.08 12.55
N PRO A 49 5.41 7.57 11.34
CA PRO A 49 4.44 6.96 10.43
C PRO A 49 3.67 5.78 11.03
N ASP A 50 4.22 5.07 12.01
CA ASP A 50 3.52 3.96 12.69
C ASP A 50 2.30 4.42 13.51
N GLN A 51 2.15 5.73 13.75
CA GLN A 51 0.97 6.32 14.39
C GLN A 51 -0.18 6.54 13.38
N LEU A 52 0.00 6.17 12.12
CA LEU A 52 -1.07 6.23 11.13
C LEU A 52 -2.16 5.21 11.48
N GLU A 53 -3.36 5.73 11.73
CA GLU A 53 -4.57 4.94 11.95
C GLU A 53 -5.50 5.01 10.73
N PRO A 54 -6.44 4.08 10.56
CA PRO A 54 -7.36 4.05 9.43
C PRO A 54 -8.16 5.36 9.22
N ARG A 55 -8.45 6.10 10.29
CA ARG A 55 -9.09 7.43 10.23
C ARG A 55 -8.31 8.48 9.45
N HIS A 56 -6.99 8.29 9.32
CA HIS A 56 -6.08 9.20 8.62
C HIS A 56 -6.11 9.00 7.09
N VAL A 57 -6.60 7.87 6.61
CA VAL A 57 -6.62 7.54 5.17
C VAL A 57 -8.01 7.79 4.61
N LEU A 58 -8.12 8.75 3.69
CA LEU A 58 -9.38 9.11 3.04
C LEU A 58 -9.53 8.41 1.70
N ARG A 59 -10.67 7.77 1.47
CA ARG A 59 -11.03 7.15 0.19
C ARG A 59 -12.19 7.89 -0.44
N ARG A 60 -12.04 8.19 -1.74
CA ARG A 60 -13.13 8.66 -2.58
C ARG A 60 -13.97 7.46 -3.04
N LEU A 61 -15.25 7.47 -2.71
CA LEU A 61 -16.23 6.48 -3.11
C LEU A 61 -16.92 6.89 -4.42
N PRO A 62 -17.58 5.94 -5.12
CA PRO A 62 -18.48 6.26 -6.21
C PRO A 62 -19.51 7.33 -5.78
N GLY A 63 -19.83 8.26 -6.68
CA GLY A 63 -20.67 9.42 -6.34
C GLY A 63 -19.93 10.58 -5.66
N GLY A 64 -18.60 10.51 -5.53
CA GLY A 64 -17.75 11.63 -5.13
C GLY A 64 -17.61 11.82 -3.62
N LYS A 65 -18.33 11.04 -2.81
CA LYS A 65 -18.22 11.06 -1.34
C LYS A 65 -16.80 10.70 -0.90
N ILE A 66 -16.24 11.45 0.04
CA ILE A 66 -14.93 11.16 0.65
C ILE A 66 -15.20 10.69 2.08
N LEU A 67 -14.71 9.52 2.45
CA LEU A 67 -14.82 8.97 3.80
C LEU A 67 -13.47 8.42 4.27
N PRO A 68 -13.17 8.49 5.58
CA PRO A 68 -12.02 7.79 6.15
C PRO A 68 -12.22 6.27 6.15
N LEU A 69 -11.14 5.49 6.17
CA LEU A 69 -11.21 4.03 6.04
C LEU A 69 -11.96 3.36 7.19
N ASP A 70 -11.86 3.87 8.42
CA ASP A 70 -12.58 3.38 9.60
C ASP A 70 -14.12 3.51 9.49
N ARG A 71 -14.61 4.33 8.54
CA ARG A 71 -16.03 4.45 8.21
C ARG A 71 -16.45 3.58 7.03
N ILE A 72 -15.49 2.97 6.34
CA ILE A 72 -15.71 2.15 5.15
C ILE A 72 -15.53 0.67 5.47
N PHE A 73 -14.57 0.33 6.32
CA PHE A 73 -14.19 -1.05 6.62
C PHE A 73 -14.21 -1.32 8.13
N PRO A 74 -14.52 -2.57 8.53
CA PRO A 74 -14.37 -3.00 9.91
C PRO A 74 -12.89 -3.16 10.26
N PHE A 75 -12.38 -2.27 11.11
CA PHE A 75 -11.10 -2.48 11.78
C PHE A 75 -11.36 -3.12 13.14
N VAL A 76 -10.63 -4.18 13.45
CA VAL A 76 -10.83 -4.99 14.66
C VAL A 76 -9.56 -5.05 15.47
N GLU A 77 -9.74 -5.24 16.77
CA GLU A 77 -8.61 -5.44 17.68
C GLU A 77 -7.90 -6.77 17.38
N THR A 78 -6.66 -6.84 17.82
CA THR A 78 -5.88 -8.08 17.70
C THR A 78 -6.59 -9.21 18.44
N GLY A 79 -6.84 -10.31 17.74
CA GLY A 79 -7.50 -11.49 18.30
C GLY A 79 -9.02 -11.53 18.14
N SER A 80 -9.69 -10.48 17.66
CA SER A 80 -11.15 -10.47 17.51
C SER A 80 -11.70 -11.55 16.57
N LEU A 81 -10.91 -11.98 15.58
CA LEU A 81 -11.28 -13.10 14.69
C LEU A 81 -11.23 -14.45 15.40
N LEU A 82 -10.41 -14.58 16.45
CA LEU A 82 -10.24 -15.81 17.21
C LEU A 82 -11.23 -15.93 18.37
N SER A 83 -11.63 -14.80 18.96
CA SER A 83 -12.57 -14.77 20.09
C SER A 83 -14.04 -14.90 19.69
N GLY A 84 -14.35 -14.74 18.40
CA GLY A 84 -15.73 -14.71 17.89
C GLY A 84 -16.40 -13.34 17.98
N ASP A 85 -15.67 -12.29 18.38
CA ASP A 85 -16.16 -10.91 18.46
C ASP A 85 -15.99 -10.15 17.13
N ALA A 86 -15.65 -10.86 16.06
CA ALA A 86 -15.48 -10.27 14.74
C ALA A 86 -16.80 -9.70 14.21
N PRO A 87 -16.78 -8.51 13.58
CA PRO A 87 -17.91 -8.01 12.81
C PRO A 87 -18.33 -9.03 11.75
N GLU A 88 -19.64 -9.09 11.49
CA GLU A 88 -20.25 -10.03 10.53
C GLU A 88 -19.53 -10.04 9.17
N ALA A 89 -19.18 -8.85 8.67
CA ALA A 89 -18.46 -8.65 7.42
C ALA A 89 -17.09 -9.36 7.34
N LEU A 90 -16.47 -9.69 8.48
CA LEU A 90 -15.24 -10.49 8.54
C LEU A 90 -15.50 -11.92 9.01
N ALA A 91 -16.53 -12.15 9.83
CA ALA A 91 -16.83 -13.44 10.42
C ALA A 91 -17.11 -14.52 9.36
N GLU A 92 -17.88 -14.20 8.31
CA GLU A 92 -18.18 -15.15 7.23
C GLU A 92 -16.93 -15.56 6.43
N SER A 93 -16.12 -14.56 6.05
CA SER A 93 -14.84 -14.81 5.35
C SER A 93 -13.86 -15.57 6.22
N TRP A 94 -13.84 -15.29 7.53
CA TRP A 94 -12.98 -16.01 8.47
C TRP A 94 -13.42 -17.47 8.65
N ALA A 95 -14.72 -17.72 8.81
CA ALA A 95 -15.26 -19.08 8.96
C ALA A 95 -15.07 -19.96 7.72
N SER A 96 -15.02 -19.35 6.54
CA SER A 96 -14.77 -20.04 5.27
C SER A 96 -13.28 -20.16 4.90
N ALA A 97 -12.40 -19.44 5.59
CA ALA A 97 -10.97 -19.45 5.31
C ALA A 97 -10.32 -20.80 5.73
N SER A 98 -9.48 -21.35 4.86
CA SER A 98 -8.68 -22.54 5.15
C SER A 98 -7.29 -22.40 4.55
N ALA A 99 -6.25 -22.77 5.31
CA ALA A 99 -4.88 -22.81 4.82
C ALA A 99 -4.66 -23.93 3.77
N GLU A 100 -5.56 -24.91 3.71
CA GLU A 100 -5.46 -26.07 2.81
C GLU A 100 -6.24 -25.86 1.49
N ARG A 101 -7.04 -24.79 1.39
CA ARG A 101 -7.94 -24.57 0.26
C ARG A 101 -7.94 -23.11 -0.16
N PHE A 102 -7.40 -22.86 -1.35
CA PHE A 102 -7.43 -21.55 -2.01
C PHE A 102 -8.49 -21.59 -3.12
N HIS A 103 -9.32 -20.55 -3.16
CA HIS A 103 -10.35 -20.37 -4.18
C HIS A 103 -9.92 -19.23 -5.10
N ASP A 104 -10.09 -19.42 -6.42
CA ASP A 104 -9.85 -18.42 -7.46
C ASP A 104 -11.03 -17.43 -7.60
#